data_AF-A0A963K5B2-F1
#
_entry.id   AF-A0A963K5B2-F1
#
_cell.length_a   1.000
_cell.length_b   1.000
_cell.length_c   1.000
_cell.angle_alpha   90.00
_cell.angle_beta   90.00
_cell.angle_gamma   90.00
#
_symmetry.space_group_name_H-M   'P 1'
#
loop_
_entity.id
_entity.type
_entity.pdbx_description
1 polymer ?
#
loop_
_entity_poly.entity_id
_entity_poly.type
_entity_poly.pdbx_seq_one_letter_code
_entity_poly.pdbx_strand_id
1 'polypeptide(L)'
;EDDNGFSEERLAMHILNGKGGVSMLLRGFDGEPVNKGQFELYMERSGVGEAPYQPFDREITESAIEWLAERRRRGGDKPFVLFVSYPSPHPPFSVPAEFWEGIDEAGVRLPTGWRPEERSEHPADRHLRHIMDTGPLIDEAQMRRIQAGYLALIAHLDTEIGKLLEGLEEAGLAQDTRVLYTSDHGDLAGQNGLLGKSCLYEGSIGVPLVMAGPGIPEGRRVAQIAGHVDLYPTIAEAVGGRLEAADDDLPGRSLFPALQGEEAAVQGFAEYHAAGSKAGSFMLRDG
;
A
#
# COMPACT_ATOMS: atom_id res chain seq x y z
N GLU A 1 -19.51 -17.87 7.45
CA GLU A 1 -18.89 -16.67 6.89
C GLU A 1 -17.86 -16.24 7.90
N ASP A 2 -16.62 -16.04 7.45
CA ASP A 2 -15.56 -15.56 8.34
C ASP A 2 -15.88 -14.11 8.72
N ASP A 3 -15.79 -13.78 10.00
CA ASP A 3 -15.99 -12.41 10.47
C ASP A 3 -14.74 -11.60 10.14
N ASN A 4 -14.83 -10.74 9.11
CA ASN A 4 -13.74 -9.88 8.68
C ASN A 4 -13.74 -8.52 9.40
N GLY A 5 -14.61 -8.31 10.40
CA GLY A 5 -14.71 -7.08 11.17
C GLY A 5 -15.51 -5.94 10.50
N PHE A 6 -16.09 -6.16 9.32
CA PHE A 6 -16.91 -5.18 8.60
C PHE A 6 -18.41 -5.46 8.77
N SER A 7 -19.20 -4.42 9.02
CA SER A 7 -20.67 -4.54 9.11
C SER A 7 -21.37 -4.60 7.75
N GLU A 8 -20.70 -4.16 6.69
CA GLU A 8 -21.15 -4.18 5.29
C GLU A 8 -19.91 -4.28 4.40
N GLU A 9 -19.96 -5.12 3.37
CA GLU A 9 -18.90 -5.28 2.37
C GLU A 9 -19.51 -5.08 0.97
N ARG A 10 -18.81 -4.31 0.11
CA ARG A 10 -19.17 -4.11 -1.30
C ARG A 10 -17.93 -4.37 -2.15
N LEU A 11 -18.08 -5.19 -3.18
CA LEU A 11 -16.97 -5.55 -4.09
C LEU A 11 -15.72 -6.05 -3.33
N ALA A 12 -15.89 -6.82 -2.26
CA ALA A 12 -14.76 -7.30 -1.46
C ALA A 12 -13.94 -8.36 -2.23
N MET A 13 -12.63 -8.10 -2.37
CA MET A 13 -11.70 -9.07 -2.93
C MET A 13 -11.15 -9.95 -1.82
N HIS A 14 -11.68 -11.17 -1.71
CA HIS A 14 -11.14 -12.19 -0.81
C HIS A 14 -10.11 -13.08 -1.52
N ILE A 15 -9.40 -13.90 -0.74
CA ILE A 15 -8.44 -14.88 -1.25
C ILE A 15 -9.10 -15.72 -2.36
N LEU A 16 -8.49 -15.72 -3.54
CA LEU A 16 -8.99 -16.45 -4.69
C LEU A 16 -9.25 -17.92 -4.35
N ASN A 17 -10.50 -18.36 -4.46
CA ASN A 17 -10.96 -19.71 -4.11
C ASN A 17 -10.72 -20.12 -2.63
N GLY A 18 -10.49 -19.17 -1.72
CA GLY A 18 -10.16 -19.44 -0.32
C GLY A 18 -8.83 -20.17 -0.11
N LYS A 19 -7.98 -20.25 -1.15
CA LYS A 19 -6.68 -20.92 -1.09
C LYS A 19 -5.56 -19.89 -1.11
N GLY A 20 -4.91 -19.70 0.04
CA GLY A 20 -3.71 -18.87 0.13
C GLY A 20 -2.53 -19.47 -0.65
N GLY A 21 -1.46 -18.69 -0.81
CA GLY A 21 -0.23 -19.12 -1.45
C GLY A 21 0.56 -20.10 -0.57
N VAL A 22 0.22 -21.39 -0.58
CA VAL A 22 0.90 -22.43 0.25
C VAL A 22 2.39 -22.52 -0.06
N SER A 23 2.80 -22.28 -1.32
CA SER A 23 4.21 -22.23 -1.70
C SER A 23 4.99 -21.14 -0.96
N MET A 24 4.34 -20.05 -0.56
CA MET A 24 4.96 -18.95 0.20
C MET A 24 5.25 -19.32 1.66
N LEU A 25 4.79 -20.48 2.13
CA LEU A 25 5.10 -21.02 3.46
C LEU A 25 6.38 -21.87 3.46
N LEU A 26 6.88 -22.26 2.29
CA LEU A 26 8.13 -23.00 2.16
C LEU A 26 9.29 -22.05 2.49
N ARG A 27 10.21 -22.47 3.38
CA ARG A 27 11.37 -21.66 3.76
C ARG A 27 12.63 -22.53 3.84
N GLY A 28 13.75 -21.94 3.45
CA GLY A 28 15.06 -22.30 4.00
C GLY A 28 15.63 -23.66 3.60
N PHE A 29 15.19 -24.27 2.49
CA PHE A 29 15.85 -25.46 1.94
C PHE A 29 16.41 -25.21 0.55
N ASP A 30 17.53 -25.85 0.25
CA ASP A 30 18.11 -25.86 -1.09
C ASP A 30 17.10 -26.53 -2.05
N GLY A 31 16.61 -25.77 -3.04
CA GLY A 31 15.57 -26.24 -3.98
C GLY A 31 14.19 -25.58 -3.81
N GLU A 32 14.07 -24.48 -3.07
CA GLU A 32 12.86 -23.66 -3.08
C GLU A 32 12.49 -23.28 -4.53
N PRO A 33 11.22 -23.47 -4.95
CA PRO A 33 10.81 -23.20 -6.31
C PRO A 33 10.92 -21.69 -6.61
N VAL A 34 11.61 -21.38 -7.70
CA VAL A 34 11.68 -20.01 -8.24
C VAL A 34 10.28 -19.59 -8.71
N ASN A 35 9.83 -18.43 -8.25
CA ASN A 35 8.56 -17.84 -8.68
C ASN A 35 8.74 -17.07 -10.00
N LYS A 36 8.77 -17.81 -11.11
CA LYS A 36 8.89 -17.24 -12.46
C LYS A 36 7.77 -16.25 -12.81
N GLY A 37 6.60 -16.37 -12.18
CA GLY A 37 5.46 -15.49 -12.43
C GLY A 37 5.71 -14.04 -12.01
N GLN A 38 6.59 -13.80 -11.02
CA GLN A 38 6.95 -12.45 -10.61
C GLN A 38 7.75 -11.72 -11.69
N PHE A 39 8.70 -12.42 -12.33
CA PHE A 39 9.44 -11.85 -13.45
C PHE A 39 8.50 -11.44 -14.59
N GLU A 40 7.63 -12.33 -15.06
CA GLU A 40 6.67 -12.01 -16.13
C GLU A 40 5.76 -10.84 -15.75
N LEU A 41 5.23 -10.83 -14.52
CA LEU A 41 4.31 -9.80 -14.02
C LEU A 41 4.93 -8.40 -14.04
N TYR A 42 6.17 -8.27 -13.57
CA TYR A 42 6.85 -6.98 -13.48
C TYR A 42 7.58 -6.59 -14.78
N MET A 43 8.18 -7.56 -15.49
CA MET A 43 9.06 -7.27 -16.63
C MET A 43 8.32 -7.26 -17.95
N GLU A 44 7.56 -8.31 -18.22
CA GLU A 44 6.98 -8.54 -19.55
C GLU A 44 5.64 -7.79 -19.73
N ARG A 45 4.97 -7.46 -18.63
CA ARG A 45 3.64 -6.84 -18.64
C ARG A 45 3.62 -5.37 -18.24
N SER A 46 4.77 -4.74 -18.03
CA SER A 46 4.84 -3.29 -17.77
C SER A 46 4.81 -2.50 -19.08
N GLY A 47 3.97 -1.46 -19.17
CA GLY A 47 3.79 -0.67 -20.38
C GLY A 47 2.35 -0.20 -20.60
N VAL A 48 2.09 0.43 -21.75
CA VAL A 48 0.72 0.80 -22.15
C VAL A 48 -0.16 -0.45 -22.28
N GLY A 49 -1.29 -0.46 -21.58
CA GLY A 49 -2.26 -1.57 -21.58
C GLY A 49 -3.28 -1.41 -20.45
N GLU A 50 -4.03 -2.46 -20.11
CA GLU A 50 -4.93 -2.41 -18.96
C GLU A 50 -4.90 -3.76 -18.24
N ALA A 51 -4.66 -3.74 -16.94
CA ALA A 51 -4.77 -4.90 -16.07
C ALA A 51 -6.19 -4.99 -15.47
N PRO A 52 -6.62 -6.16 -14.98
CA PRO A 52 -7.94 -6.30 -14.35
C PRO A 52 -8.16 -5.42 -13.11
N TYR A 53 -7.09 -4.86 -12.52
CA TYR A 53 -7.18 -4.00 -11.35
C TYR A 53 -7.77 -2.63 -11.66
N GLN A 54 -7.46 -2.01 -12.80
CA GLN A 54 -7.95 -0.65 -13.09
C GLN A 54 -9.46 -0.58 -13.33
N PRO A 55 -10.11 -1.53 -14.04
CA PRO A 55 -11.57 -1.62 -14.04
C PRO A 55 -12.15 -1.79 -12.64
N PHE A 56 -11.51 -2.60 -11.79
CA PHE A 56 -11.96 -2.85 -10.44
C PHE A 56 -11.79 -1.62 -9.51
N ASP A 57 -10.70 -0.86 -9.67
CA ASP A 57 -10.49 0.42 -8.98
C ASP A 57 -11.64 1.40 -9.30
N ARG A 58 -12.05 1.48 -10.57
CA ARG A 58 -13.20 2.30 -11.00
C ARG A 58 -14.51 1.83 -10.39
N GLU A 59 -14.76 0.52 -10.39
CA GLU A 59 -15.97 -0.05 -9.76
C GLU A 59 -16.00 0.21 -8.24
N ILE A 60 -14.86 0.10 -7.55
CA ILE A 60 -14.72 0.46 -6.13
C ILE A 60 -15.07 1.94 -5.90
N THR A 61 -14.51 2.84 -6.71
CA THR A 61 -14.77 4.28 -6.62
C THR A 61 -16.26 4.58 -6.82
N GLU A 62 -16.87 4.04 -7.87
CA GLU A 62 -18.30 4.22 -8.14
C GLU A 62 -19.15 3.69 -6.98
N SER A 63 -18.85 2.48 -6.47
CA SER A 63 -19.58 1.88 -5.35
C SER A 63 -19.46 2.68 -4.05
N ALA A 64 -18.28 3.25 -3.78
CA ALA A 64 -18.04 4.09 -2.62
C ALA A 64 -18.81 5.43 -2.72
N ILE A 65 -18.82 6.08 -3.90
CA ILE A 65 -19.59 7.30 -4.14
C ILE A 65 -21.09 7.04 -3.97
N GLU A 66 -21.59 5.94 -4.51
CA GLU A 66 -22.99 5.51 -4.32
C GLU A 66 -23.31 5.31 -2.84
N TRP A 67 -22.41 4.65 -2.10
CA TRP A 67 -22.57 4.44 -0.65
C TRP A 67 -22.63 5.78 0.11
N LEU A 68 -21.78 6.76 -0.23
CA LEU A 68 -21.79 8.09 0.39
C LEU A 68 -23.12 8.82 0.13
N ALA A 69 -23.61 8.78 -1.11
CA ALA A 69 -24.91 9.35 -1.46
C ALA A 69 -26.07 8.65 -0.71
N GLU A 70 -26.03 7.33 -0.56
CA GLU A 70 -26.98 6.58 0.25
C GLU A 70 -26.92 6.95 1.74
N ARG A 71 -25.71 7.05 2.31
CA ARG A 71 -25.49 7.44 3.70
C ARG A 71 -26.11 8.80 4.00
N ARG A 72 -25.94 9.76 3.09
CA ARG A 72 -26.54 11.09 3.20
C ARG A 72 -28.07 11.05 3.15
N ARG A 73 -28.65 10.26 2.23
CA ARG A 73 -30.11 10.10 2.07
C ARG A 73 -30.75 9.41 3.27
N ARG A 74 -30.12 8.35 3.78
CA ARG A 74 -30.60 7.61 4.96
C ARG A 74 -30.57 8.48 6.22
N GLY A 75 -29.59 9.39 6.33
CA GLY A 75 -29.41 10.22 7.52
C GLY A 75 -29.07 9.41 8.76
N GLY A 76 -29.19 10.03 9.94
CA GLY A 76 -28.96 9.39 11.24
C GLY A 76 -27.62 9.72 11.88
N ASP A 77 -27.58 9.57 13.21
CA ASP A 77 -26.51 10.10 14.07
C ASP A 77 -25.34 9.11 14.28
N LYS A 78 -25.48 7.86 13.81
CA LYS A 78 -24.42 6.85 13.96
C LYS A 78 -23.22 7.22 13.05
N PRO A 79 -21.99 7.35 13.58
CA PRO A 79 -20.81 7.60 12.75
C PRO A 79 -20.53 6.41 11.84
N PHE A 80 -19.73 6.64 10.80
CA PHE A 80 -19.29 5.60 9.88
C PHE A 80 -17.78 5.57 9.75
N VAL A 81 -17.26 4.41 9.35
CA VAL A 81 -15.92 4.23 8.80
C VAL A 81 -16.11 3.56 7.45
N LEU A 82 -15.64 4.19 6.38
CA LEU A 82 -15.68 3.65 5.03
C LEU A 82 -14.26 3.30 4.62
N PHE A 83 -13.97 2.01 4.46
CA PHE A 83 -12.68 1.52 4.00
C PHE A 83 -12.73 1.26 2.49
N VAL A 84 -12.06 2.11 1.72
CA VAL A 84 -11.98 2.00 0.25
C VAL A 84 -10.58 1.51 -0.11
N SER A 85 -10.48 0.25 -0.54
CA SER A 85 -9.21 -0.45 -0.74
C SER A 85 -8.93 -0.70 -2.21
N TYR A 86 -8.05 0.11 -2.79
CA TYR A 86 -7.63 0.00 -4.19
C TYR A 86 -6.51 -1.03 -4.38
N PRO A 87 -6.61 -1.97 -5.34
CA PRO A 87 -5.48 -2.81 -5.71
C PRO A 87 -4.34 -2.07 -6.41
N SER A 88 -4.60 -1.01 -7.18
CA SER A 88 -3.50 -0.22 -7.76
C SER A 88 -2.66 0.44 -6.64
N PRO A 89 -1.32 0.58 -6.82
CA PRO A 89 -0.54 0.32 -8.03
C PRO A 89 0.07 -1.10 -8.08
N HIS A 90 -0.57 -2.13 -7.52
CA HIS A 90 -0.05 -3.50 -7.58
C HIS A 90 0.23 -3.93 -9.03
N PRO A 91 1.36 -4.62 -9.29
CA PRO A 91 1.71 -5.08 -10.64
C PRO A 91 0.67 -6.06 -11.23
N PRO A 92 0.55 -6.18 -12.57
CA PRO A 92 1.51 -5.68 -13.56
C PRO A 92 1.43 -4.16 -13.71
N PHE A 93 2.55 -3.50 -13.99
CA PHE A 93 2.59 -2.05 -14.20
C PHE A 93 2.13 -1.66 -15.61
N SER A 94 0.97 -2.21 -15.98
CA SER A 94 0.26 -1.89 -17.20
C SER A 94 -0.87 -0.92 -16.89
N VAL A 95 -0.96 0.15 -17.67
CA VAL A 95 -1.89 1.24 -17.41
C VAL A 95 -2.33 1.89 -18.72
N PRO A 96 -3.59 2.36 -18.81
CA PRO A 96 -4.10 2.97 -20.04
C PRO A 96 -3.21 4.10 -20.57
N ALA A 97 -3.25 4.30 -21.88
CA ALA A 97 -2.34 5.19 -22.59
C ALA A 97 -2.39 6.63 -22.04
N GLU A 98 -3.58 7.10 -21.64
CA GLU A 98 -3.79 8.44 -21.12
C GLU A 98 -2.97 8.74 -19.86
N PHE A 99 -2.68 7.72 -19.03
CA PHE A 99 -1.82 7.90 -17.84
C PHE A 99 -0.35 7.78 -18.21
N TRP A 100 -0.01 6.90 -19.16
CA TRP A 100 1.37 6.75 -19.64
C TRP A 100 1.89 8.00 -20.33
N GLU A 101 1.05 8.65 -21.14
CA GLU A 101 1.38 9.88 -21.89
C GLU A 101 1.79 11.04 -20.96
N GLY A 102 1.33 11.03 -19.70
CA GLY A 102 1.72 12.01 -18.68
C GLY A 102 3.10 11.78 -18.05
N ILE A 103 3.77 10.67 -18.35
CA ILE A 103 5.05 10.29 -17.73
C ILE A 103 6.21 10.46 -18.70
N ASP A 104 7.24 11.22 -18.27
CA ASP A 104 8.53 11.28 -18.96
C ASP A 104 9.36 10.01 -18.66
N GLU A 105 9.10 8.94 -19.42
CA GLU A 105 9.83 7.65 -19.31
C GLU A 105 11.35 7.81 -19.45
N ALA A 106 11.81 8.74 -20.29
CA ALA A 106 13.25 9.00 -20.47
C ALA A 106 13.87 9.72 -19.26
N GLY A 107 13.09 10.54 -18.56
CA GLY A 107 13.50 11.33 -17.41
C GLY A 107 13.28 10.67 -16.04
N VAL A 108 12.57 9.53 -15.95
CA VAL A 108 12.32 8.86 -14.66
C VAL A 108 13.62 8.57 -13.91
N ARG A 109 13.59 8.77 -12.60
CA ARG A 109 14.71 8.45 -11.72
C ARG A 109 14.81 6.93 -11.59
N LEU A 110 16.01 6.39 -11.83
CA LEU A 110 16.28 4.97 -11.63
C LEU A 110 16.55 4.68 -10.14
N PRO A 111 16.07 3.54 -9.63
CA PRO A 111 16.20 3.19 -8.22
C PRO A 111 17.65 2.84 -7.86
N THR A 112 18.06 3.08 -6.61
CA THR A 112 19.44 2.81 -6.19
C THR A 112 19.79 1.32 -6.30
N GLY A 113 20.98 1.00 -6.82
CA GLY A 113 21.49 -0.38 -6.85
C GLY A 113 20.79 -1.28 -7.88
N TRP A 114 20.14 -0.70 -8.89
CA TRP A 114 19.41 -1.48 -9.90
C TRP A 114 20.34 -2.26 -10.84
N ARG A 115 21.53 -1.72 -11.14
CA ARG A 115 22.56 -2.36 -11.98
C ARG A 115 23.19 -3.55 -11.26
N PRO A 116 23.45 -4.68 -11.93
CA PRO A 116 24.04 -5.87 -11.31
C PRO A 116 25.27 -5.60 -10.43
N GLU A 117 26.15 -4.71 -10.87
CA GLU A 117 27.40 -4.33 -10.20
C GLU A 117 27.21 -3.39 -8.99
N GLU A 118 26.04 -2.78 -8.84
CA GLU A 118 25.70 -1.85 -7.74
C GLU A 118 24.84 -2.50 -6.66
N ARG A 119 24.36 -3.73 -6.89
CA ARG A 119 23.43 -4.43 -5.99
C ARG A 119 24.09 -4.78 -4.67
N SER A 120 23.29 -4.72 -3.59
CA SER A 120 23.68 -5.32 -2.31
C SER A 120 23.92 -6.84 -2.46
N GLU A 121 25.09 -7.29 -1.98
CA GLU A 121 25.49 -8.71 -1.94
C GLU A 121 25.13 -9.41 -0.62
N HIS A 122 24.34 -8.74 0.22
CA HIS A 122 23.82 -9.32 1.45
C HIS A 122 23.11 -10.66 1.13
N PRO A 123 23.36 -11.75 1.90
CA PRO A 123 22.81 -13.06 1.58
C PRO A 123 21.28 -13.10 1.48
N ALA A 124 20.57 -12.27 2.25
CA ALA A 124 19.11 -12.16 2.16
C ALA A 124 18.66 -11.60 0.81
N ASP A 125 19.31 -10.54 0.31
CA ASP A 125 18.94 -9.90 -0.95
C ASP A 125 19.27 -10.80 -2.14
N ARG A 126 20.43 -11.47 -2.12
CA ARG A 126 20.78 -12.45 -3.16
C ARG A 126 19.76 -13.59 -3.21
N HIS A 127 19.32 -14.05 -2.05
CA HIS A 127 18.30 -15.09 -1.96
C HIS A 127 16.98 -14.57 -2.51
N LEU A 128 16.49 -13.42 -2.06
CA LEU A 128 15.23 -12.85 -2.55
C LEU A 128 15.24 -12.64 -4.07
N ARG A 129 16.33 -12.08 -4.65
CA ARG A 129 16.50 -11.98 -6.11
C ARG A 129 16.43 -13.32 -6.83
N HIS A 130 16.98 -14.37 -6.23
CA HIS A 130 16.94 -15.72 -6.79
C HIS A 130 15.51 -16.30 -6.77
N ILE A 131 14.80 -16.18 -5.65
CA ILE A 131 13.43 -16.73 -5.52
C ILE A 131 12.45 -15.96 -6.41
N MET A 132 12.64 -14.66 -6.60
CA MET A 132 11.81 -13.82 -7.48
C MET A 132 12.22 -13.86 -8.96
N ASP A 133 13.30 -14.55 -9.30
CA ASP A 133 13.89 -14.57 -10.64
C ASP A 133 14.23 -13.18 -11.20
N THR A 134 14.63 -12.23 -10.35
CA THR A 134 14.96 -10.84 -10.77
C THR A 134 16.45 -10.63 -11.04
N GLY A 135 17.25 -11.71 -11.00
CA GLY A 135 18.64 -11.69 -11.45
C GLY A 135 18.82 -11.08 -12.85
N PRO A 136 17.98 -11.44 -13.85
CA PRO A 136 18.00 -10.92 -15.21
C PRO A 136 17.32 -9.55 -15.38
N LEU A 137 17.40 -8.59 -14.44
CA LEU A 137 17.06 -7.20 -14.80
C LEU A 137 18.17 -6.68 -15.75
N ILE A 138 17.92 -6.74 -17.07
CA ILE A 138 18.99 -6.77 -18.09
C ILE A 138 19.44 -5.39 -18.58
N ASP A 139 18.55 -4.38 -18.66
CA ASP A 139 18.93 -3.07 -19.19
C ASP A 139 18.16 -1.88 -18.62
N GLU A 140 18.68 -0.69 -18.93
CA GLU A 140 18.16 0.59 -18.45
C GLU A 140 16.75 0.90 -18.99
N ALA A 141 16.48 0.55 -20.26
CA ALA A 141 15.20 0.84 -20.90
C ALA A 141 14.06 0.11 -20.19
N GLN A 142 14.28 -1.15 -19.84
CA GLN A 142 13.31 -1.94 -19.09
C GLN A 142 13.08 -1.39 -17.67
N MET A 143 14.15 -0.96 -16.99
CA MET A 143 14.00 -0.34 -15.65
C MET A 143 13.24 0.98 -15.72
N ARG A 144 13.50 1.81 -16.74
CA ARG A 144 12.73 3.05 -16.99
C ARG A 144 11.25 2.76 -17.22
N ARG A 145 10.94 1.75 -18.02
CA ARG A 145 9.55 1.31 -18.26
C ARG A 145 8.85 0.87 -16.98
N ILE A 146 9.53 0.11 -16.11
CA ILE A 146 8.97 -0.28 -14.80
C ILE A 146 8.67 0.95 -13.95
N GLN A 147 9.61 1.90 -13.84
CA GLN A 147 9.38 3.13 -13.09
C GLN A 147 8.22 3.93 -13.67
N ALA A 148 8.17 4.08 -15.00
CA ALA A 148 7.14 4.84 -15.67
C ALA A 148 5.75 4.21 -15.45
N GLY A 149 5.63 2.88 -15.57
CA GLY A 149 4.39 2.17 -15.30
C GLY A 149 3.92 2.28 -13.86
N TYR A 150 4.85 2.19 -12.89
CA TYR A 150 4.52 2.39 -11.47
C TYR A 150 3.99 3.80 -11.20
N LEU A 151 4.64 4.83 -11.74
CA LEU A 151 4.20 6.22 -11.62
C LEU A 151 2.86 6.49 -12.33
N ALA A 152 2.66 5.92 -13.51
CA ALA A 152 1.41 6.05 -14.24
C ALA A 152 0.23 5.34 -13.54
N LEU A 153 0.47 4.19 -12.88
CA LEU A 153 -0.54 3.56 -12.01
C LEU A 153 -0.87 4.42 -10.78
N ILE A 154 0.13 5.10 -10.20
CA ILE A 154 -0.13 6.07 -9.13
C ILE A 154 -1.01 7.22 -9.66
N ALA A 155 -0.77 7.73 -10.88
CA ALA A 155 -1.62 8.75 -11.48
C ALA A 155 -3.06 8.27 -11.75
N HIS A 156 -3.23 7.00 -12.14
CA HIS A 156 -4.54 6.37 -12.21
C HIS A 156 -5.24 6.33 -10.85
N LEU A 157 -4.55 5.82 -9.83
CA LEU A 157 -5.07 5.76 -8.46
C LEU A 157 -5.45 7.16 -7.93
N ASP A 158 -4.60 8.16 -8.15
CA ASP A 158 -4.85 9.55 -7.76
C ASP A 158 -6.11 10.12 -8.43
N THR A 159 -6.36 9.78 -9.70
CA THR A 159 -7.58 10.16 -10.41
C THR A 159 -8.83 9.54 -9.78
N GLU A 160 -8.77 8.27 -9.41
CA GLU A 160 -9.89 7.57 -8.75
C GLU A 160 -10.15 8.10 -7.33
N ILE A 161 -9.09 8.40 -6.57
CA ILE A 161 -9.21 9.07 -5.27
C ILE A 161 -9.83 10.45 -5.43
N GLY A 162 -9.43 11.22 -6.46
CA GLY A 162 -10.01 12.52 -6.77
C GLY A 162 -11.53 12.46 -6.95
N LYS A 163 -12.01 11.51 -7.77
CA LYS A 163 -13.45 11.26 -7.96
C LYS A 163 -14.17 10.90 -6.67
N LEU A 164 -13.56 10.05 -5.82
CA LEU A 164 -14.13 9.69 -4.53
C LEU A 164 -14.28 10.92 -3.61
N LEU A 165 -13.26 11.78 -3.56
CA LEU A 165 -13.29 13.01 -2.78
C LEU A 165 -14.34 14.00 -3.32
N GLU A 166 -14.45 14.15 -4.65
CA GLU A 166 -15.52 14.91 -5.28
C GLU A 166 -16.91 14.37 -4.90
N GLY A 167 -17.11 13.04 -4.95
CA GLY A 167 -18.37 12.42 -4.53
C GLY A 167 -18.68 12.62 -3.04
N LEU A 168 -17.67 12.68 -2.18
CA LEU A 168 -17.83 13.03 -0.76
C LEU A 168 -18.31 14.48 -0.58
N GLU A 169 -17.77 15.42 -1.37
CA GLU A 169 -18.21 16.81 -1.39
C GLU A 169 -19.64 16.95 -1.93
N GLU A 170 -19.96 16.31 -3.05
CA GLU A 170 -21.30 16.33 -3.65
C GLU A 170 -22.38 15.71 -2.74
N ALA A 171 -22.01 14.67 -1.99
CA ALA A 171 -22.87 14.10 -0.95
C ALA A 171 -23.08 15.06 0.24
N GLY A 172 -22.33 16.16 0.33
CA GLY A 172 -22.39 17.12 1.43
C GLY A 172 -21.89 16.55 2.75
N LEU A 173 -20.97 15.59 2.70
CA LEU A 173 -20.42 14.90 3.88
C LEU A 173 -18.98 15.35 4.21
N ALA A 174 -18.30 16.07 3.32
CA ALA A 174 -16.90 16.47 3.48
C ALA A 174 -16.61 17.25 4.77
N GLN A 175 -17.52 18.11 5.22
CA GLN A 175 -17.33 18.95 6.42
C GLN A 175 -17.43 18.18 7.74
N ASP A 176 -17.86 16.92 7.71
CA ASP A 176 -18.01 16.05 8.88
C ASP A 176 -17.24 14.72 8.72
N THR A 177 -16.39 14.63 7.69
CA THR A 177 -15.63 13.41 7.38
C THR A 177 -14.14 13.68 7.45
N ARG A 178 -13.42 12.84 8.19
CA ARG A 178 -11.95 12.80 8.16
C ARG A 178 -11.51 11.76 7.15
N VAL A 179 -10.54 12.11 6.32
CA VAL A 179 -9.93 11.22 5.34
C VAL A 179 -8.57 10.78 5.86
N LEU A 180 -8.31 9.47 5.84
CA LEU A 180 -7.01 8.88 6.12
C LEU A 180 -6.59 8.08 4.88
N TYR A 181 -5.44 8.43 4.30
CA TYR A 181 -4.84 7.72 3.18
C TYR A 181 -3.57 7.03 3.63
N THR A 182 -3.43 5.75 3.30
CA THR A 182 -2.22 4.97 3.54
C THR A 182 -2.10 3.81 2.55
N SER A 183 -1.07 2.98 2.69
CA SER A 183 -0.82 1.80 1.87
C SER A 183 -0.37 0.67 2.78
N ASP A 184 -0.74 -0.57 2.48
CA ASP A 184 -0.38 -1.75 3.28
C ASP A 184 1.14 -2.00 3.34
N HIS A 185 1.84 -1.73 2.22
CA HIS A 185 3.29 -1.79 2.11
C HIS A 185 3.79 -0.99 0.88
N GLY A 186 5.10 -0.73 0.80
CA GLY A 186 5.71 -0.13 -0.39
C GLY A 186 6.03 -1.13 -1.52
N ASP A 187 6.66 -0.65 -2.60
CA ASP A 187 7.29 -1.48 -3.63
C ASP A 187 8.73 -1.00 -3.85
N LEU A 188 9.69 -1.92 -3.83
CA LEU A 188 11.10 -1.65 -4.08
C LEU A 188 11.35 -1.16 -5.50
N ALA A 189 10.46 -1.50 -6.43
CA ALA A 189 10.45 -1.08 -7.81
C ALA A 189 11.83 -1.17 -8.48
N GLY A 190 12.67 -2.15 -8.14
CA GLY A 190 14.01 -2.34 -8.72
C GLY A 190 15.18 -1.93 -7.82
N GLN A 191 14.94 -1.36 -6.64
CA GLN A 191 16.00 -1.07 -5.66
C GLN A 191 16.79 -2.34 -5.34
N ASN A 192 18.13 -2.28 -5.42
CA ASN A 192 19.01 -3.45 -5.27
C ASN A 192 18.67 -4.63 -6.20
N GLY A 193 18.01 -4.38 -7.33
CA GLY A 193 17.50 -5.40 -8.25
C GLY A 193 16.35 -6.24 -7.67
N LEU A 194 15.69 -5.74 -6.62
CA LEU A 194 14.52 -6.35 -5.99
C LEU A 194 13.26 -5.65 -6.49
N LEU A 195 12.20 -6.43 -6.71
CA LEU A 195 10.88 -5.94 -7.07
C LEU A 195 9.90 -6.25 -5.95
N GLY A 196 8.81 -5.51 -5.84
CA GLY A 196 7.79 -5.79 -4.84
C GLY A 196 8.25 -5.49 -3.43
N LYS A 197 7.84 -6.37 -2.53
CA LYS A 197 7.95 -6.28 -1.08
C LYS A 197 8.62 -7.53 -0.58
N SER A 198 8.59 -7.81 0.73
CA SER A 198 9.21 -8.98 1.38
C SER A 198 10.62 -8.74 1.92
N CYS A 199 10.94 -7.49 2.21
CA CYS A 199 12.14 -7.13 2.95
C CYS A 199 11.85 -5.93 3.84
N LEU A 200 12.86 -5.48 4.59
CA LEU A 200 12.72 -4.40 5.58
C LEU A 200 13.39 -3.10 5.13
N TYR A 201 13.65 -2.94 3.83
CA TYR A 201 14.08 -1.67 3.26
C TYR A 201 12.93 -0.65 3.27
N GLU A 202 13.27 0.63 3.36
CA GLU A 202 12.30 1.73 3.36
C GLU A 202 11.32 1.65 2.20
N GLY A 203 11.77 1.31 0.98
CA GLY A 203 10.89 1.17 -0.18
C GLY A 203 9.85 0.04 -0.05
N SER A 204 10.01 -0.89 0.88
CA SER A 204 9.04 -1.98 1.14
C SER A 204 8.13 -1.71 2.33
N ILE A 205 8.59 -1.01 3.37
CA ILE A 205 7.84 -0.87 4.63
C ILE A 205 7.47 0.58 4.97
N GLY A 206 8.14 1.55 4.36
CA GLY A 206 7.79 2.96 4.46
C GLY A 206 6.60 3.24 3.56
N VAL A 207 5.48 3.66 4.17
CA VAL A 207 4.21 3.91 3.49
C VAL A 207 3.77 5.36 3.69
N PRO A 208 3.02 5.95 2.73
CA PRO A 208 2.38 7.22 2.98
C PRO A 208 1.38 7.08 4.13
N LEU A 209 1.25 8.13 4.94
CA LEU A 209 0.18 8.28 5.91
C LEU A 209 -0.24 9.74 5.92
N VAL A 210 -1.41 10.03 5.35
CA VAL A 210 -1.95 11.38 5.21
C VAL A 210 -3.31 11.43 5.86
N MET A 211 -3.55 12.48 6.66
CA MET A 211 -4.87 12.74 7.26
C MET A 211 -5.33 14.14 6.88
N ALA A 212 -6.63 14.27 6.60
CA ALA A 212 -7.27 15.53 6.25
C ALA A 212 -8.70 15.59 6.79
N GLY A 213 -9.26 16.80 6.89
CA GLY A 213 -10.64 17.03 7.33
C GLY A 213 -10.77 17.64 8.73
N PRO A 214 -11.96 17.58 9.35
CA PRO A 214 -12.29 18.34 10.55
C PRO A 214 -11.35 18.07 11.74
N GLY A 215 -10.71 19.12 12.25
CA GLY A 215 -9.81 19.04 13.40
C GLY A 215 -8.40 18.49 13.09
N ILE A 216 -8.08 18.23 11.83
CA ILE A 216 -6.73 17.86 11.39
C ILE A 216 -6.00 19.13 10.91
N PRO A 217 -4.82 19.48 11.46
CA PRO A 217 -4.11 20.68 11.03
C PRO A 217 -3.61 20.61 9.58
N GLU A 218 -3.87 21.67 8.82
CA GLU A 218 -3.47 21.77 7.42
C GLU A 218 -1.95 22.03 7.26
N GLY A 219 -1.36 21.44 6.22
CA GLY A 219 0.03 21.71 5.83
C GLY A 219 1.09 21.24 6.84
N ARG A 220 0.70 20.49 7.87
CA ARG A 220 1.61 20.01 8.90
C ARG A 220 2.26 18.69 8.51
N ARG A 221 3.58 18.62 8.69
CA ARG A 221 4.36 17.37 8.66
C ARG A 221 4.68 16.95 10.09
N VAL A 222 4.38 15.71 10.43
CA VAL A 222 4.74 15.07 11.71
C VAL A 222 5.98 14.21 11.48
N ALA A 223 6.98 14.34 12.36
CA ALA A 223 8.23 13.58 12.25
C ALA A 223 8.22 12.30 13.09
N GLN A 224 7.36 12.24 14.11
CA GLN A 224 7.11 11.03 14.90
C GLN A 224 6.85 9.82 14.00
N ILE A 225 7.55 8.71 14.28
CA ILE A 225 7.30 7.41 13.63
C ILE A 225 5.90 6.92 14.00
N ALA A 226 5.14 6.53 12.98
CA ALA A 226 3.84 5.89 13.09
C ALA A 226 3.86 4.53 12.38
N GLY A 227 3.09 3.58 12.89
CA GLY A 227 2.89 2.27 12.27
C GLY A 227 1.41 1.96 12.04
N HIS A 228 1.11 0.93 11.24
CA HIS A 228 -0.27 0.51 10.99
C HIS A 228 -1.04 0.15 12.27
N VAL A 229 -0.35 -0.31 13.31
CA VAL A 229 -0.96 -0.61 14.62
C VAL A 229 -1.57 0.63 15.28
N ASP A 230 -1.09 1.82 14.95
CA ASP A 230 -1.61 3.09 15.47
C ASP A 230 -2.94 3.50 14.81
N LEU A 231 -3.32 2.87 13.68
CA LEU A 231 -4.54 3.23 12.96
C LEU A 231 -5.80 2.83 13.72
N TYR A 232 -5.82 1.68 14.38
CA TYR A 232 -6.97 1.24 15.17
C TYR A 232 -7.37 2.28 16.25
N PRO A 233 -6.48 2.64 17.21
CA PRO A 233 -6.83 3.64 18.23
C PRO A 233 -7.09 5.02 17.65
N THR A 234 -6.40 5.40 16.56
CA THR A 234 -6.64 6.68 15.86
C THR A 234 -8.03 6.75 15.24
N ILE A 235 -8.47 5.69 14.54
CA ILE A 235 -9.79 5.63 13.91
C ILE A 235 -10.89 5.57 14.97
N ALA A 236 -10.69 4.80 16.04
CA ALA A 236 -11.62 4.74 17.17
C ALA A 236 -11.84 6.13 17.79
N GLU A 237 -10.77 6.86 18.09
CA GLU A 237 -10.87 8.25 18.58
C GLU A 237 -11.53 9.18 17.55
N ALA A 238 -11.19 9.04 16.26
CA ALA A 238 -11.74 9.87 15.19
C ALA A 238 -13.27 9.79 15.07
N VAL A 239 -13.89 8.66 15.43
CA VAL A 239 -15.35 8.48 15.44
C VAL A 239 -15.98 8.69 16.81
N GLY A 240 -15.22 9.18 17.80
CA GLY A 240 -15.68 9.39 19.18
C GLY A 240 -15.83 8.11 19.98
N GLY A 241 -15.26 7.00 19.49
CA GLY A 241 -15.14 5.74 20.22
C GLY A 241 -14.17 5.86 21.39
N ARG A 242 -14.28 4.91 22.32
CA ARG A 242 -13.35 4.77 23.45
C ARG A 242 -12.85 3.33 23.43
N LEU A 243 -11.55 3.18 23.57
CA LEU A 243 -10.94 1.87 23.78
C LEU A 243 -11.44 1.29 25.11
N GLU A 244 -11.61 -0.02 25.14
CA GLU A 244 -12.05 -0.77 26.31
C GLU A 244 -10.85 -1.43 27.01
N ALA A 245 -11.06 -1.96 28.22
CA ALA A 245 -10.00 -2.66 28.96
C ALA A 245 -9.43 -3.89 28.22
N ALA A 246 -10.17 -4.41 27.23
CA ALA A 246 -9.70 -5.49 26.36
C ALA A 246 -8.64 -5.02 25.32
N ASP A 247 -8.51 -3.71 25.11
CA ASP A 247 -7.59 -3.10 24.15
C ASP A 247 -6.30 -2.58 24.81
N ASP A 248 -6.19 -2.66 26.15
CA ASP A 248 -5.09 -2.06 26.94
C ASP A 248 -3.70 -2.62 26.58
N ASP A 249 -3.63 -3.84 26.04
CA ASP A 249 -2.38 -4.51 25.66
C ASP A 249 -2.04 -4.38 24.16
N LEU A 250 -2.88 -3.71 23.37
CA LEU A 250 -2.58 -3.44 21.97
C LEU A 250 -1.42 -2.44 21.84
N PRO A 251 -0.50 -2.65 20.88
CA PRO A 251 0.74 -1.87 20.78
C PRO A 251 0.54 -0.46 20.19
N GLY A 252 -0.62 -0.19 19.62
CA GLY A 252 -0.92 1.05 18.92
C GLY A 252 -1.25 2.21 19.87
N ARG A 253 -0.98 3.42 19.43
CA ARG A 253 -1.41 4.65 20.10
C ARG A 253 -2.14 5.57 19.13
N SER A 254 -3.06 6.39 19.63
CA SER A 254 -3.67 7.43 18.79
C SER A 254 -2.63 8.42 18.28
N LEU A 255 -2.76 8.80 17.01
CA LEU A 255 -1.91 9.80 16.34
C LEU A 255 -2.39 11.24 16.58
N PHE A 256 -3.58 11.45 17.16
CA PHE A 256 -4.10 12.80 17.41
C PHE A 256 -3.17 13.70 18.23
N PRO A 257 -2.53 13.24 19.32
CA PRO A 257 -1.56 14.07 20.05
C PRO A 257 -0.41 14.57 19.15
N ALA A 258 0.15 13.67 18.32
CA ALA A 258 1.21 14.02 17.38
C ALA A 258 0.71 15.05 16.37
N LEU A 259 -0.51 14.88 15.83
CA LEU A 259 -1.17 15.85 14.95
C LEU A 259 -1.42 17.21 15.61
N GLN A 260 -1.46 17.32 16.94
CA GLN A 260 -1.66 18.58 17.68
C GLN A 260 -0.38 19.23 18.22
N GLY A 261 0.76 18.55 18.17
CA GLY A 261 2.07 19.14 18.52
C GLY A 261 2.84 18.32 19.54
N GLU A 262 2.18 17.30 20.08
CA GLU A 262 2.66 16.48 21.17
C GLU A 262 3.31 15.22 20.60
N GLU A 263 4.38 15.42 19.82
CA GLU A 263 5.15 14.33 19.24
C GLU A 263 5.96 13.62 20.33
N ALA A 264 5.92 12.29 20.32
CA ALA A 264 6.67 11.42 21.19
C ALA A 264 7.88 10.81 20.47
N ALA A 265 8.94 10.51 21.22
CA ALA A 265 10.00 9.65 20.73
C ALA A 265 9.47 8.21 20.66
N VAL A 266 9.21 7.74 19.43
CA VAL A 266 8.69 6.41 19.15
C VAL A 266 9.68 5.66 18.30
N GLN A 267 9.99 4.42 18.67
CA GLN A 267 10.78 3.51 17.84
C GLN A 267 9.83 2.71 16.96
N GLY A 268 10.16 2.62 15.67
CA GLY A 268 9.46 1.74 14.74
C GLY A 268 9.94 0.30 14.89
N PHE A 269 9.02 -0.65 14.72
CA PHE A 269 9.32 -2.08 14.66
C PHE A 269 8.59 -2.71 13.48
N ALA A 270 9.29 -3.57 12.74
CA ALA A 270 8.69 -4.39 11.70
C ALA A 270 9.34 -5.77 11.67
N GLU A 271 8.54 -6.77 11.34
CA GLU A 271 8.98 -8.15 11.21
C GLU A 271 8.51 -8.76 9.89
N TYR A 272 9.31 -9.66 9.34
CA TYR A 272 8.97 -10.37 8.12
C TYR A 272 9.30 -11.85 8.25
N HIS A 273 8.29 -12.67 8.00
CA HIS A 273 8.32 -14.12 8.15
C HIS A 273 7.67 -14.84 6.96
N ALA A 274 7.70 -14.31 5.74
CA ALA A 274 7.07 -14.97 4.60
C ALA A 274 8.07 -15.30 3.48
N ALA A 275 7.58 -15.47 2.25
CA ALA A 275 8.34 -15.94 1.10
C ALA A 275 9.65 -15.16 0.89
N GLY A 276 10.70 -15.87 0.47
CA GLY A 276 12.01 -15.26 0.26
C GLY A 276 12.78 -14.93 1.55
N SER A 277 12.24 -15.26 2.72
CA SER A 277 12.94 -15.15 4.00
C SER A 277 13.37 -16.52 4.54
N LYS A 278 14.69 -16.76 4.62
CA LYS A 278 15.23 -18.02 5.17
C LYS A 278 15.00 -18.18 6.69
N ALA A 279 14.88 -17.06 7.40
CA ALA A 279 14.64 -16.96 8.83
C ALA A 279 13.67 -15.81 9.11
N GLY A 280 13.33 -15.54 10.37
CA GLY A 280 12.64 -14.29 10.72
C GLY A 280 13.57 -13.10 10.52
N SER A 281 13.05 -12.03 9.91
CA SER A 281 13.75 -10.75 9.76
C SER A 281 13.08 -9.70 10.63
N PHE A 282 13.87 -8.85 11.29
CA PHE A 282 13.37 -7.80 12.18
C PHE A 282 14.08 -6.49 11.88
N MET A 283 13.35 -5.37 12.03
CA MET A 283 13.85 -4.02 11.86
C MET A 283 13.43 -3.19 13.07
N LEU A 284 14.37 -2.40 13.58
CA LEU A 284 14.14 -1.33 14.53
C LEU A 284 14.49 -0.01 13.86
N ARG A 285 13.59 0.97 13.95
CA ARG A 285 13.78 2.31 13.42
C ARG A 285 13.83 3.31 14.55
N ASP A 286 14.84 4.16 14.52
CA ASP A 286 14.99 5.33 15.38
C ASP A 286 15.33 6.51 14.48
N GLY A 287 14.43 7.50 14.38
CA GLY A 287 14.52 8.61 13.42
C GLY A 287 14.45 8.21 11.96
#